data_AF-A0A813AD79-F1
#
_entry.id   AF-A0A813AD79-F1
#
_cell.length_a   1.000
_cell.length_b   1.000
_cell.length_c   1.000
_cell.angle_alpha   90.00
_cell.angle_beta   90.00
_cell.angle_gamma   90.00
#
_symmetry.space_group_name_H-M   'P 1'
#
loop_
_entity.id
_entity.type
_entity.pdbx_description
1 polymer ?
#
loop_
_entity_poly.entity_id
_entity_poly.type
_entity_poly.pdbx_seq_one_letter_code
_entity_poly.pdbx_strand_id
1 'polypeptide(L)'
;SMKSLKKFVAEESWKKGVESTSQMAPLPAAAVEGWNHRQFTPALAVKNVNLFLTRLPLMYSQASTPLVDQDGLFAIGAKRKIKWTEVVCRAIMYFDTKLTGQSPSVYSLSVFSALAELHPSRPNGLTSVKKFVQNVDTIAAPWIPLS
;
A
#
# COMPACT_ATOMS: atom_id res chain seq x y z
N SER A 1 -26.77 35.29 23.23
CA SER A 1 -28.00 34.55 23.58
C SER A 1 -27.75 33.05 23.50
N MET A 2 -27.74 32.34 24.63
CA MET A 2 -27.49 30.89 24.77
C MET A 2 -28.57 29.98 24.14
N LYS A 3 -29.60 30.56 23.50
CA LYS A 3 -30.70 29.81 22.87
C LYS A 3 -30.31 29.20 21.52
N SER A 4 -29.28 29.70 20.84
CA SER A 4 -28.86 29.17 19.53
C SER A 4 -27.96 27.94 19.61
N LEU A 5 -27.14 27.80 20.67
CA LEU A 5 -26.26 26.64 20.85
C LEU A 5 -27.02 25.36 21.23
N LYS A 6 -28.12 25.47 21.99
CA LYS A 6 -28.95 24.32 22.37
C LYS A 6 -29.74 23.71 21.19
N LYS A 7 -30.00 24.49 20.13
CA LYS A 7 -30.63 23.98 18.90
C LYS A 7 -29.66 23.16 18.05
N PHE A 8 -28.38 23.51 18.03
CA PHE A 8 -27.36 22.78 17.24
C PHE A 8 -27.03 21.39 17.82
N VAL A 9 -27.12 21.22 19.14
CA VAL A 9 -26.87 19.93 19.81
C VAL A 9 -28.08 18.99 19.75
N ALA A 10 -29.28 19.51 19.47
CA ALA A 10 -30.51 18.72 19.42
C ALA A 10 -30.79 18.08 18.04
N GLU A 11 -30.09 18.48 16.98
CA GLU A 11 -30.17 17.80 15.68
C GLU A 11 -29.22 16.60 15.66
N GLU A 12 -29.66 15.48 16.25
CA GLU A 12 -29.08 14.12 16.07
C GLU A 12 -29.24 13.64 14.61
N SER A 13 -28.65 14.38 13.66
CA SER A 13 -28.63 14.02 12.24
C SER A 13 -27.53 13.00 11.91
N TRP A 14 -26.69 12.63 12.89
CA TRP A 14 -25.58 11.67 12.73
C TRP A 14 -26.00 10.21 12.92
N LYS A 15 -27.26 9.93 13.25
CA LYS A 15 -27.79 8.56 13.47
C LYS A 15 -28.52 7.94 12.27
N LYS A 16 -28.59 8.61 11.12
CA LYS A 16 -29.04 7.96 9.89
C LYS A 16 -27.86 7.28 9.22
N GLY A 17 -27.87 5.96 9.34
CA GLY A 17 -26.84 5.05 8.87
C GLY A 17 -26.30 5.43 7.50
N VAL A 18 -25.02 5.78 7.49
CA VAL A 18 -24.22 5.54 6.32
C VAL A 18 -23.92 4.05 6.38
N GLU A 19 -24.74 3.24 5.71
CA GLU A 19 -24.17 2.06 5.06
C GLU A 19 -23.11 2.62 4.11
N SER A 20 -21.91 2.83 4.64
CA SER A 20 -20.72 3.01 3.82
C SER A 20 -20.44 1.64 3.22
N THR A 21 -21.25 1.26 2.25
CA THR A 21 -20.76 0.47 1.14
C THR A 21 -19.74 1.37 0.45
N SER A 22 -18.53 1.43 1.01
CA SER A 22 -17.34 1.75 0.24
C SER A 22 -17.15 0.59 -0.73
N GLN A 23 -18.03 0.52 -1.74
CA GLN A 23 -17.70 -0.04 -3.03
C GLN A 23 -16.54 0.82 -3.52
N MET A 24 -15.34 0.40 -3.14
CA MET A 24 -14.10 0.84 -3.72
C MET A 24 -14.29 0.56 -5.21
N ALA A 25 -14.63 1.61 -5.98
CA ALA A 25 -14.80 1.51 -7.41
C ALA A 25 -13.61 0.71 -7.94
N PRO A 26 -13.82 -0.33 -8.76
CA PRO A 26 -12.73 -1.13 -9.28
C PRO A 26 -11.89 -0.20 -10.13
N LEU A 27 -10.85 0.37 -9.52
CA LEU A 27 -9.92 1.18 -10.24
C LEU A 27 -9.33 0.26 -11.33
N PRO A 28 -9.31 0.68 -12.59
CA PRO A 28 -9.04 -0.21 -13.71
C PRO A 28 -7.74 -0.99 -13.48
N ALA A 29 -7.81 -2.31 -13.64
CA ALA A 29 -6.69 -3.24 -13.50
C ALA A 29 -5.56 -2.94 -14.52
N ALA A 30 -5.90 -2.24 -15.60
CA ALA A 30 -5.00 -1.85 -16.69
C ALA A 30 -3.90 -0.83 -16.31
N ALA A 31 -3.90 -0.24 -15.11
CA ALA A 31 -3.00 0.88 -14.80
C ALA A 31 -1.51 0.51 -14.62
N VAL A 32 -1.19 -0.78 -14.44
CA VAL A 32 0.19 -1.26 -14.14
C VAL A 32 0.76 -2.12 -15.27
N GLU A 33 -0.07 -2.59 -16.21
CA GLU A 33 0.39 -3.32 -17.39
C GLU A 33 1.27 -2.43 -18.29
N GLY A 34 2.36 -2.99 -18.82
CA GLY A 34 3.29 -2.27 -19.71
C GLY A 34 4.30 -1.36 -19.01
N TRP A 35 4.33 -1.32 -17.68
CA TRP A 35 5.37 -0.61 -16.94
C TRP A 35 6.74 -1.26 -17.11
N ASN A 36 7.78 -0.43 -17.12
CA ASN A 36 9.17 -0.83 -17.18
C ASN A 36 10.00 0.00 -16.17
N HIS A 37 11.32 -0.19 -16.16
CA HIS A 37 12.20 0.49 -15.22
C HIS A 37 12.19 2.03 -15.36
N ARG A 38 11.84 2.59 -16.53
CA ARG A 38 11.82 4.05 -16.74
C ARG A 38 10.73 4.76 -15.92
N GLN A 39 9.69 4.04 -15.49
CA GLN A 39 8.68 4.56 -14.58
C GLN A 39 9.17 4.65 -13.13
N PHE A 40 10.34 4.09 -12.81
CA PHE A 40 10.84 4.03 -11.43
C PHE A 40 12.12 4.84 -11.22
N THR A 41 12.31 5.92 -11.99
CA THR A 41 13.35 6.91 -11.71
C THR A 41 13.16 7.50 -10.32
N PRO A 42 14.22 7.98 -9.63
CA PRO A 42 14.10 8.55 -8.28
C PRO A 42 13.01 9.62 -8.16
N ALA A 43 12.81 10.44 -9.20
CA ALA A 43 11.76 11.46 -9.23
C ALA A 43 10.33 10.90 -9.32
N LEU A 44 10.14 9.73 -9.95
CA LEU A 44 8.83 9.11 -10.18
C LEU A 44 8.53 7.95 -9.23
N ALA A 45 9.56 7.41 -8.59
CA ALA A 45 9.48 6.22 -7.75
C ALA A 45 8.45 6.38 -6.64
N VAL A 46 8.43 7.53 -5.95
CA VAL A 46 7.47 7.80 -4.86
C VAL A 46 6.04 7.54 -5.29
N LYS A 47 5.64 8.15 -6.41
CA LYS A 47 4.29 8.01 -6.96
C LYS A 47 4.03 6.58 -7.43
N ASN A 48 4.94 6.01 -8.19
CA ASN A 48 4.68 4.77 -8.93
C ASN A 48 4.81 3.53 -8.05
N VAL A 49 5.71 3.51 -7.06
CA VAL A 49 5.77 2.46 -6.03
C VAL A 49 4.49 2.47 -5.20
N ASN A 50 4.04 3.64 -4.74
CA ASN A 50 2.80 3.76 -3.98
C ASN A 50 1.59 3.27 -4.79
N LEU A 51 1.50 3.69 -6.05
CA LEU A 51 0.43 3.26 -6.95
C LEU A 51 0.45 1.74 -7.14
N PHE A 52 1.61 1.15 -7.43
CA PHE A 52 1.75 -0.30 -7.59
C PHE A 52 1.31 -1.05 -6.32
N LEU A 53 1.87 -0.70 -5.16
CA LEU A 53 1.61 -1.40 -3.90
C LEU A 53 0.17 -1.22 -3.42
N THR A 54 -0.45 -0.08 -3.67
CA THR A 54 -1.88 0.14 -3.36
C THR A 54 -2.77 -0.81 -4.18
N ARG A 55 -2.35 -1.20 -5.39
CA ARG A 55 -3.11 -2.11 -6.25
C ARG A 55 -2.81 -3.59 -6.01
N LEU A 56 -1.67 -3.90 -5.41
CA LEU A 56 -1.23 -5.28 -5.27
C LEU A 56 -2.27 -6.19 -4.57
N PRO A 57 -2.96 -5.79 -3.47
CA PRO A 57 -4.00 -6.62 -2.87
C PRO A 57 -5.17 -6.94 -3.81
N LEU A 58 -5.55 -6.00 -4.68
CA LEU A 58 -6.61 -6.20 -5.67
C LEU A 58 -6.15 -7.21 -6.74
N MET A 59 -4.91 -7.11 -7.23
CA MET A 59 -4.35 -8.06 -8.20
C MET A 59 -4.37 -9.49 -7.65
N TYR A 60 -3.99 -9.65 -6.39
CA TYR A 60 -4.01 -10.93 -5.68
C TYR A 60 -5.43 -11.48 -5.47
N SER A 61 -6.38 -10.61 -5.13
CA SER A 61 -7.80 -10.98 -5.01
C SER A 61 -8.38 -11.45 -6.34
N GLN A 62 -8.02 -10.79 -7.45
CA GLN A 62 -8.40 -11.20 -8.81
C GLN A 62 -7.77 -12.55 -9.20
N ALA A 63 -6.58 -12.86 -8.69
CA ALA A 63 -5.94 -14.18 -8.81
C ALA A 63 -6.46 -15.21 -7.78
N SER A 64 -7.61 -14.97 -7.14
CA SER A 64 -8.23 -15.84 -6.14
C SER A 64 -7.35 -16.16 -4.91
N THR A 65 -6.38 -15.30 -4.59
CA THR A 65 -5.50 -15.44 -3.43
C THR A 65 -5.47 -14.12 -2.65
N PRO A 66 -6.40 -13.89 -1.71
CA PRO A 66 -6.45 -12.64 -0.96
C PRO A 66 -5.12 -12.35 -0.23
N LEU A 67 -4.56 -11.17 -0.47
CA LEU A 67 -3.27 -10.79 0.13
C LEU A 67 -3.42 -10.27 1.57
N VAL A 68 -4.52 -9.57 1.84
CA VAL A 68 -4.84 -8.93 3.11
C VAL A 68 -6.18 -9.45 3.62
N ASP A 69 -6.39 -9.39 4.93
CA ASP A 69 -7.69 -9.71 5.53
C ASP A 69 -8.72 -8.57 5.37
N GLN A 70 -9.91 -8.76 5.94
CA GLN A 70 -11.03 -7.80 5.85
C GLN A 70 -10.69 -6.44 6.49
N ASP A 71 -9.72 -6.39 7.40
CA ASP A 71 -9.25 -5.17 8.06
C ASP A 71 -8.06 -4.52 7.31
N GLY A 72 -7.68 -5.07 6.14
CA GLY A 72 -6.55 -4.60 5.36
C GLY A 72 -5.19 -4.94 5.99
N LEU A 73 -5.13 -5.99 6.82
CA LEU A 73 -3.91 -6.44 7.48
C LEU A 73 -3.22 -7.56 6.71
N PHE A 74 -1.89 -7.50 6.64
CA PHE A 74 -1.03 -8.56 6.11
C PHE A 74 -0.35 -9.32 7.25
N ALA A 75 -0.37 -10.66 7.19
CA ALA A 75 0.29 -11.52 8.18
C ALA A 75 1.78 -11.70 7.86
N ILE A 76 2.66 -11.08 8.66
CA ILE A 76 4.13 -11.24 8.54
C ILE A 76 4.58 -12.59 9.13
N GLY A 77 3.85 -13.08 10.13
CA GLY A 77 4.07 -14.36 10.80
C GLY A 77 2.84 -14.77 11.61
N ALA A 78 2.96 -15.82 12.43
CA ALA A 78 1.81 -16.42 13.12
C ALA A 78 1.07 -15.45 14.07
N LYS A 79 1.79 -14.51 14.70
CA LYS A 79 1.24 -13.59 15.71
C LYS A 79 1.30 -12.11 15.31
N ARG A 80 1.89 -11.80 14.16
CA ARG A 80 2.19 -10.43 13.79
C ARG A 80 1.54 -10.06 12.47
N LYS A 81 0.78 -8.97 12.52
CA LYS A 81 0.10 -8.36 11.39
C LYS A 81 0.53 -6.91 11.24
N ILE A 82 0.49 -6.40 10.01
CA ILE A 82 0.76 -4.99 9.67
C ILE A 82 -0.34 -4.47 8.77
N LYS A 83 -0.72 -3.20 8.91
CA LYS A 83 -1.66 -2.56 7.96
C LYS A 83 -0.98 -2.42 6.60
N TRP A 84 -1.66 -2.81 5.54
CA TRP A 84 -1.07 -2.71 4.20
C TRP A 84 -0.75 -1.26 3.82
N THR A 85 -1.57 -0.31 4.24
CA THR A 85 -1.31 1.13 4.05
C THR A 85 0.01 1.57 4.69
N GLU A 86 0.40 0.98 5.82
CA GLU A 86 1.69 1.25 6.46
C GLU A 86 2.85 0.75 5.58
N VAL A 87 2.73 -0.46 5.01
CA VAL A 87 3.71 -1.00 4.06
C VAL A 87 3.87 -0.08 2.86
N VAL A 88 2.76 0.40 2.29
CA VAL A 88 2.77 1.35 1.16
C VAL A 88 3.54 2.62 1.53
N CYS A 89 3.21 3.25 2.67
CA CYS A 89 3.87 4.49 3.10
C CYS A 89 5.38 4.33 3.35
N ARG A 90 5.81 3.17 3.87
CA ARG A 90 7.21 2.90 4.24
C ARG A 90 8.06 2.33 3.10
N ALA A 91 7.44 1.85 2.01
CA ALA A 91 8.13 1.18 0.92
C ALA A 91 9.20 2.04 0.24
N ILE A 92 8.95 3.34 0.09
CA ILE A 92 9.94 4.26 -0.50
C ILE A 92 11.16 4.42 0.39
N MET A 93 10.95 4.59 1.69
CA MET A 93 12.07 4.67 2.65
C MET A 93 12.94 3.42 2.61
N TYR A 94 12.33 2.25 2.43
CA TYR A 94 13.05 0.99 2.22
C TYR A 94 13.93 1.04 0.96
N PHE A 95 13.39 1.47 -0.19
CA PHE A 95 14.18 1.55 -1.42
C PHE A 95 15.28 2.61 -1.33
N ASP A 96 14.98 3.78 -0.79
CA ASP A 96 15.96 4.86 -0.62
C ASP A 96 17.11 4.44 0.28
N THR A 97 16.81 3.74 1.38
CA THR A 97 17.82 3.20 2.31
C THR A 97 18.63 2.08 1.65
N LYS A 98 17.98 1.11 1.02
CA LYS A 98 18.65 -0.05 0.40
C LYS A 98 19.51 0.34 -0.81
N LEU A 99 19.10 1.38 -1.54
CA LEU A 99 19.73 1.81 -2.79
C LEU A 99 20.45 3.15 -2.64
N THR A 100 20.76 3.55 -1.40
CA THR A 100 21.55 4.75 -1.13
C THR A 100 22.89 4.68 -1.87
N GLY A 101 23.27 5.79 -2.53
CA GLY A 101 24.53 5.90 -3.27
C GLY A 101 24.55 5.20 -4.63
N GLN A 102 23.47 4.52 -5.04
CA GLN A 102 23.38 3.89 -6.35
C GLN A 102 23.09 4.92 -7.45
N SER A 103 23.52 4.61 -8.68
CA SER A 103 23.20 5.44 -9.84
C SER A 103 21.69 5.41 -10.14
N PRO A 104 21.12 6.45 -10.78
CA PRO A 104 19.69 6.49 -11.09
C PRO A 104 19.20 5.30 -11.93
N SER A 105 20.03 4.79 -12.85
CA SER A 105 19.68 3.62 -13.67
C SER A 105 19.61 2.33 -12.84
N VAL A 106 20.58 2.12 -11.95
CA VAL A 106 20.62 0.97 -11.03
C VAL A 106 19.44 1.05 -10.05
N TYR A 107 19.15 2.24 -9.52
CA TYR A 107 17.99 2.47 -8.65
C TYR A 107 16.70 2.05 -9.36
N SER A 108 16.47 2.61 -10.55
CA SER A 108 15.23 2.38 -11.31
C SER A 108 15.00 0.91 -11.65
N LEU A 109 16.06 0.23 -12.10
CA LEU A 109 16.01 -1.19 -12.42
C LEU A 109 15.78 -2.05 -11.16
N SER A 110 16.40 -1.70 -10.04
CA SER A 110 16.27 -2.43 -8.78
C SER A 110 14.87 -2.31 -8.20
N VAL A 111 14.28 -1.12 -8.22
CA VAL A 111 12.89 -0.89 -7.79
C VAL A 111 11.91 -1.66 -8.68
N PHE A 112 12.04 -1.52 -10.01
CA PHE A 112 11.18 -2.24 -10.94
C PHE A 112 11.26 -3.75 -10.76
N SER A 113 12.47 -4.31 -10.70
CA SER A 113 12.68 -5.75 -10.53
C SER A 113 12.08 -6.24 -9.22
N ALA A 114 12.28 -5.51 -8.12
CA ALA A 114 11.69 -5.85 -6.83
C ALA A 114 10.16 -5.89 -6.87
N LEU A 115 9.50 -4.89 -7.50
CA LEU A 115 8.05 -4.86 -7.61
C LEU A 115 7.51 -5.92 -8.58
N ALA A 116 8.21 -6.18 -9.69
CA ALA A 116 7.83 -7.19 -10.66
C ALA A 116 7.81 -8.62 -10.07
N GLU A 117 8.67 -8.89 -9.08
CA GLU A 117 8.70 -10.15 -8.33
C GLU A 117 7.52 -10.31 -7.37
N LEU A 118 6.83 -9.23 -7.01
CA LEU A 118 5.67 -9.27 -6.11
C LEU A 118 4.38 -9.65 -6.86
N HIS A 119 4.38 -9.62 -8.18
CA HIS A 119 3.17 -9.78 -8.97
C HIS A 119 2.59 -11.21 -8.82
N PRO A 120 1.26 -11.39 -8.72
CA PRO A 120 0.65 -12.73 -8.52
C PRO A 120 0.88 -13.70 -9.67
N SER A 121 1.20 -13.23 -10.87
CA SER A 121 1.60 -14.10 -11.99
C SER A 121 3.00 -14.72 -11.84
N ARG A 122 3.79 -14.29 -10.85
CA ARG A 122 5.10 -14.87 -10.57
C ARG A 122 4.96 -16.14 -9.74
N PRO A 123 5.70 -17.22 -10.08
CA PRO A 123 5.63 -18.50 -9.36
C PRO A 123 5.85 -18.38 -7.84
N ASN A 124 6.68 -17.41 -7.42
CA ASN A 124 7.01 -17.17 -6.01
C ASN A 124 6.45 -15.85 -5.47
N GLY A 125 5.46 -15.25 -6.13
CA GLY A 125 4.98 -13.90 -5.84
C GLY A 125 4.63 -13.70 -4.36
N LEU A 126 3.83 -14.60 -3.77
CA LEU A 126 3.41 -14.46 -2.37
C LEU A 126 4.59 -14.55 -1.38
N THR A 127 5.54 -15.44 -1.66
CA THR A 127 6.80 -15.54 -0.90
C THR A 127 7.63 -14.26 -1.02
N SER A 128 7.71 -13.69 -2.22
CA SER A 128 8.37 -12.41 -2.48
C SER A 128 7.68 -11.25 -1.75
N VAL A 129 6.35 -11.20 -1.71
CA VAL A 129 5.59 -10.23 -0.90
C VAL A 129 5.93 -10.37 0.57
N LYS A 130 5.91 -11.58 1.12
CA LYS A 130 6.24 -11.81 2.52
C LYS A 130 7.64 -11.31 2.87
N LYS A 131 8.64 -11.64 2.06
CA LYS A 131 10.03 -11.17 2.23
C LYS A 131 10.13 -9.64 2.10
N PHE A 132 9.42 -9.06 1.12
CA PHE A 132 9.39 -7.61 0.93
C PHE A 132 8.79 -6.89 2.14
N VAL A 133 7.64 -7.32 2.63
CA VAL A 133 6.99 -6.73 3.82
C VAL A 133 7.89 -6.85 5.05
N GLN A 134 8.52 -8.00 5.26
CA GLN A 134 9.49 -8.20 6.33
C GLN A 134 10.66 -7.21 6.25
N ASN A 135 11.20 -7.01 5.04
CA ASN A 135 12.29 -6.06 4.81
C ASN A 135 11.86 -4.60 5.03
N VAL A 136 10.70 -4.19 4.50
CA VAL A 136 10.14 -2.83 4.73
C VAL A 136 9.98 -2.60 6.22
N ASP A 137 9.41 -3.57 6.92
CA ASP A 137 9.13 -3.44 8.33
C ASP A 137 10.39 -3.39 9.21
N THR A 138 11.47 -4.07 8.80
CA THR A 138 12.75 -4.09 9.54
C THR A 138 13.65 -2.89 9.22
N ILE A 139 13.65 -2.42 7.97
CA ILE A 139 14.63 -1.44 7.48
C ILE A 139 14.07 -0.01 7.48
N ALA A 140 12.78 0.18 7.14
CA ALA A 140 12.18 1.50 7.19
C ALA A 140 11.96 1.92 8.66
N ALA A 141 12.07 3.21 8.96
CA ALA A 141 11.77 3.71 10.30
C ALA A 141 10.35 3.30 10.75
N PRO A 142 10.11 3.10 12.06
CA PRO A 142 8.78 2.78 12.58
C PRO A 142 7.76 3.84 12.16
N TRP A 143 6.58 3.40 11.74
CA TRP A 143 5.48 4.32 11.44
C TRP A 143 4.85 4.79 12.75
N ILE A 144 4.80 6.11 12.94
CA ILE A 144 4.14 6.75 14.07
C ILE A 144 2.86 7.40 13.54
N PRO A 145 1.66 6.92 13.93
CA PRO A 145 0.42 7.60 13.58
C PRO A 145 0.43 9.02 14.17
N LEU A 146 0.13 10.02 13.35
CA LEU A 146 -0.14 11.37 13.84
C LEU A 146 -1.44 11.31 14.65
N SER A 147 -1.33 11.54 15.96
CA SER A 147 -2.44 11.67 16.91
C SER A 147 -3.30 12.89 16.63
#